data_AF-K1DTP9-F1
#
_entry.id   AF-K1DTP9-F1
#
_cell.length_a   1.000
_cell.length_b   1.000
_cell.length_c   1.000
_cell.angle_alpha   90.00
_cell.angle_beta   90.00
_cell.angle_gamma   90.00
#
_symmetry.space_group_name_H-M   'P 1'
#
loop_
_entity.id
_entity.type
_entity.pdbx_description
1 polymer ?
#
loop_
_entity_poly.entity_id
_entity_poly.type
_entity_poly.pdbx_seq_one_letter_code
_entity_poly.pdbx_strand_id
1 'polypeptide(L)' 'PETASEEQSRIVELATLVLVHWHNHDRLHGYLGDVPPAEFEEAFYATQRSDHPLVGIQ' A
#
# COMPACT_ATOMS: atom_id res chain seq x y z
N PRO A 1 -33.83 -1.63 4.93
CA PRO A 1 -33.82 -2.89 4.14
C PRO A 1 -32.37 -3.38 4.07
N GLU A 2 -32.15 -4.69 4.16
CA GLU A 2 -30.82 -5.33 4.19
C GLU A 2 -29.90 -4.86 3.06
N THR A 3 -30.46 -4.64 1.88
CA THR A 3 -29.76 -4.14 0.68
C THR A 3 -29.10 -2.77 0.85
N ALA A 4 -29.71 -1.86 1.63
CA ALA A 4 -29.11 -0.56 1.91
C ALA A 4 -27.88 -0.70 2.82
N SER A 5 -27.92 -1.60 3.80
CA SER A 5 -26.78 -1.87 4.68
C SER A 5 -25.59 -2.44 3.90
N GLU A 6 -25.85 -3.34 2.96
CA GLU A 6 -24.82 -3.92 2.09
C GLU A 6 -24.22 -2.89 1.13
N GLU A 7 -25.05 -1.99 0.59
CA GLU A 7 -24.59 -0.89 -0.27
C GLU A 7 -23.67 0.08 0.50
N GLN A 8 -24.02 0.40 1.75
CA GLN A 8 -23.19 1.22 2.62
C GLN A 8 -21.85 0.54 2.94
N SER A 9 -21.83 -0.79 3.17
CA SER A 9 -20.57 -1.55 3.32
C SER A 9 -19.69 -1.41 2.08
N ARG A 10 -20.26 -1.63 0.89
CA ARG A 10 -19.53 -1.54 -0.38
C ARG A 10 -18.93 -0.15 -0.63
N ILE A 11 -19.66 0.91 -0.28
CA ILE A 11 -19.15 2.28 -0.42
C ILE A 11 -17.95 2.51 0.50
N VAL A 12 -18.01 2.03 1.76
CA VAL A 12 -16.90 2.18 2.72
C VAL A 12 -15.68 1.38 2.26
N GLU A 13 -15.87 0.15 1.79
CA GLU A 13 -14.81 -0.68 1.23
C GLU A 13 -14.13 0.02 0.05
N LEU A 14 -14.91 0.53 -0.90
CA LEU A 14 -14.38 1.26 -2.05
C LEU A 14 -13.65 2.54 -1.64
N ALA A 15 -14.22 3.34 -0.73
CA ALA A 15 -13.59 4.55 -0.23
C ALA A 15 -12.25 4.24 0.47
N THR A 16 -12.20 3.13 1.19
CA THR A 16 -10.98 2.65 1.84
C THR A 16 -9.93 2.23 0.80
N LEU A 17 -10.32 1.47 -0.23
CA LEU A 17 -9.41 1.09 -1.31
C LEU A 17 -8.85 2.32 -2.05
N VAL A 18 -9.68 3.33 -2.32
CA VAL A 18 -9.25 4.58 -2.95
C VAL A 18 -8.26 5.34 -2.06
N LEU A 19 -8.52 5.42 -0.75
CA LEU A 19 -7.62 6.09 0.19
C LEU A 19 -6.26 5.38 0.26
N VAL A 20 -6.26 4.05 0.36
CA VAL A 20 -5.03 3.24 0.38
C VAL A 20 -4.24 3.43 -0.90
N HIS A 21 -4.91 3.40 -2.06
CA HIS A 21 -4.25 3.60 -3.34
C HIS A 21 -3.58 4.98 -3.42
N TRP A 22 -4.32 6.05 -3.15
CA TRP A 22 -3.78 7.41 -3.18
C TRP A 22 -2.61 7.58 -2.20
N HIS A 23 -2.73 7.03 -0.99
CA HIS A 23 -1.68 7.11 0.02
C HIS A 23 -0.38 6.47 -0.48
N ASN A 24 -0.46 5.30 -1.12
CA ASN A 24 0.71 4.52 -1.50
C ASN A 24 1.33 4.99 -2.83
N HIS A 25 0.53 5.48 -3.77
CA HIS A 25 0.98 5.73 -5.15
C HIS A 25 1.00 7.20 -5.57
N ASP A 26 0.14 8.05 -5.04
CA ASP A 26 -0.01 9.44 -5.52
C ASP A 26 0.49 10.47 -4.49
N ARG A 27 0.49 10.12 -3.21
CA ARG A 27 0.89 11.04 -2.14
C ARG A 27 2.42 11.15 -2.05
N LEU A 28 2.96 12.32 -2.40
CA LEU A 28 4.35 12.65 -2.13
C LEU A 28 4.58 12.88 -0.62
N HIS A 29 5.62 12.25 -0.07
CA HIS A 29 5.91 12.30 1.36
C HIS A 29 7.29 12.92 1.65
N GLY A 30 7.31 14.14 2.21
CA GLY A 30 8.57 14.87 2.46
C GLY A 30 9.60 14.12 3.32
N TYR A 31 9.16 13.38 4.33
CA TYR A 31 10.06 12.52 5.12
C TYR A 31 10.72 11.40 4.28
N LEU A 32 10.06 10.92 3.23
CA LEU A 32 10.59 9.90 2.32
C LEU A 32 11.41 10.50 1.17
N GLY A 33 11.61 11.82 1.15
CA GLY A 33 12.29 12.52 0.05
C GLY A 33 11.37 12.88 -1.11
N ASP A 34 10.09 13.18 -0.80
CA ASP A 34 9.08 13.60 -1.78
C ASP A 34 8.79 12.54 -2.86
N VAL A 35 8.85 11.26 -2.49
CA VAL A 35 8.39 10.12 -3.30
C VAL A 35 7.15 9.46 -2.69
N PRO A 36 6.36 8.72 -3.48
CA PRO A 36 5.29 7.87 -2.96
C PRO A 36 5.82 6.76 -2.02
N PRO A 37 5.06 6.37 -0.98
CA PRO A 37 5.44 5.29 -0.09
C PRO A 37 5.77 3.97 -0.81
N ALA A 38 5.03 3.61 -1.86
CA ALA A 38 5.28 2.37 -2.60
C ALA A 38 6.66 2.36 -3.27
N GLU A 39 7.10 3.49 -3.83
CA GLU A 39 8.44 3.60 -4.47
C GLU A 39 9.55 3.53 -3.42
N PHE A 40 9.35 4.17 -2.26
CA PHE A 40 10.29 4.10 -1.15
C PHE A 40 10.45 2.65 -0.64
N GLU A 41 9.34 1.94 -0.43
CA GLU A 41 9.34 0.55 0.02
C GLU A 41 9.97 -0.39 -1.02
N GLU A 42 9.67 -0.20 -2.31
CA GLU A 42 10.27 -0.98 -3.40
C GLU A 42 11.80 -0.88 -3.37
N ALA A 43 12.33 0.34 -3.27
CA ALA A 43 13.77 0.57 -3.16
C ALA A 43 14.35 -0.10 -1.90
N PHE A 44 13.68 0.06 -0.75
CA PHE A 44 14.10 -0.53 0.52
C PHE A 44 14.15 -2.06 0.48
N TYR A 45 13.12 -2.72 -0.07
CA TYR A 45 13.08 -4.17 -0.18
C TYR A 45 14.04 -4.71 -1.26
N ALA A 46 14.29 -3.98 -2.34
CA ALA A 46 15.29 -4.36 -3.34
C ALA A 46 16.70 -4.41 -2.73
N THR A 47 17.04 -3.44 -1.89
CA THR A 47 18.31 -3.46 -1.13
C THR A 47 18.35 -4.63 -0.14
N GLN A 48 17.32 -4.80 0.69
CA GLN A 48 17.31 -5.89 1.68
C GLN A 48 17.32 -7.29 1.07
N ARG A 49 16.67 -7.50 -0.09
CA ARG A 49 16.71 -8.77 -0.81
C ARG A 49 18.10 -9.08 -1.36
N SER A 50 18.88 -8.06 -1.68
CA SER A 50 20.26 -8.22 -2.11
C SER A 50 21.18 -8.60 -0.94
N ASP A 51 20.83 -8.15 0.27
CA ASP A 51 21.59 -8.40 1.50
C ASP A 51 21.15 -9.65 2.28
N HIS A 52 19.94 -10.16 2.04
CA HIS A 52 19.48 -11.43 2.61
C HIS A 52 19.92 -12.60 1.71
N PRO A 53 20.83 -13.49 2.16
CA PRO A 53 20.99 -14.77 1.49
C PRO A 53 19.63 -15.47 1.54
N LEU A 54 19.20 -16.03 0.41
CA LEU A 54 17.96 -16.81 0.31
C LEU A 54 18.00 -17.93 1.37
N VAL A 55 17.43 -17.68 2.55
CA VAL A 55 17.14 -18.76 3.51
C VAL A 55 15.97 -19.52 2.89
N GLY A 56 16.34 -20.48 2.05
CA GLY A 56 15.41 -21.46 1.53
C GLY A 56 14.77 -22.17 2.71
N ILE A 57 13.46 -22.04 2.82
CA ILE A 57 12.67 -22.90 3.68
C ILE A 57 12.64 -24.25 2.94
N GLN A 58 13.59 -25.13 3.28
CA GLN A 58 13.57 -26.54 2.88
C GLN A 58 12.66 -27.33 3.81
#